data_AF-A0A4S2IQV0-F1
#
_entry.id   AF-A0A4S2IQV0-F1
#
_cell.length_a   1.000
_cell.length_b   1.000
_cell.length_c   1.000
_cell.angle_alpha   90.00
_cell.angle_beta   90.00
_cell.angle_gamma   90.00
#
_symmetry.space_group_name_H-M   'P 1'
#
loop_
_entity.id
_entity.type
_entity.pdbx_description
1 polymer ?
#
loop_
_entity_poly.entity_id
_entity_poly.type
_entity_poly.pdbx_seq_one_letter_code
_entity_poly.pdbx_strand_id
1 'polypeptide(L)'
;MEPDPDGERVAYAWDAVAAAIGNHPHFIRAALEQPSFGPLNLNTITALTRTGSEYTLTLTAGYRPADDQGHSTLAADVAYAADRLLVSAPSDAERATAELLNYVAATWDKQDLPLREHAQAIARTLTR
;
A
#
# COMPACT_ATOMS: atom_id res chain seq x y z
N MET A 1 -6.07 6.98 31.88
CA MET A 1 -6.52 6.86 30.49
C MET A 1 -5.26 6.93 29.64
N GLU A 2 -4.84 5.79 29.11
CA GLU A 2 -3.77 5.74 28.11
C GLU A 2 -4.39 6.14 26.76
N PRO A 3 -3.77 7.04 25.97
CA PRO A 3 -4.26 7.35 24.63
C PRO A 3 -4.20 6.08 23.78
N ASP A 4 -5.30 5.79 23.07
CA ASP A 4 -5.34 4.71 22.11
C ASP A 4 -4.35 5.03 20.97
N PRO A 5 -3.28 4.23 20.79
CA PRO A 5 -2.26 4.49 19.78
C PRO A 5 -2.84 4.48 18.36
N ASP A 6 -3.95 3.77 18.14
CA ASP A 6 -4.63 3.74 16.85
C ASP A 6 -5.46 5.01 16.62
N GLY A 7 -6.05 5.57 17.68
CA GLY A 7 -6.74 6.85 17.64
C GLY A 7 -5.80 8.02 17.27
N GLU A 8 -4.57 8.01 17.77
CA GLU A 8 -3.56 9.04 17.49
C GLU A 8 -3.04 8.98 16.04
N ARG A 9 -2.85 7.77 15.50
CA ARG A 9 -2.45 7.56 14.09
C ARG A 9 -3.52 8.00 13.10
N VAL A 10 -4.78 7.72 13.42
CA VAL A 10 -5.93 8.11 12.59
C VAL A 10 -6.06 9.63 12.55
N ALA A 11 -5.87 10.33 13.68
CA ALA A 11 -5.87 11.79 13.71
C ALA A 11 -4.79 12.40 12.79
N TYR A 12 -3.56 11.88 12.83
CA TYR A 12 -2.46 12.35 11.97
C TYR A 12 -2.75 12.16 10.46
N ALA A 13 -3.38 11.04 10.08
CA ALA A 13 -3.74 10.78 8.69
C ALA A 13 -4.77 11.80 8.16
N TRP A 14 -5.74 12.20 8.99
CA TRP A 14 -6.77 13.16 8.57
C TRP A 14 -6.26 14.59 8.46
N ASP A 15 -5.36 15.00 9.34
CA ASP A 15 -4.66 16.28 9.21
C ASP A 15 -3.84 16.34 7.92
N ALA A 16 -3.17 15.24 7.54
CA ALA A 16 -2.44 15.16 6.28
C ALA A 16 -3.36 15.28 5.05
N VAL A 17 -4.56 14.67 5.09
CA VAL A 17 -5.55 14.80 4.00
C VAL A 17 -6.06 16.23 3.90
N ALA A 18 -6.40 16.88 5.02
CA ALA A 18 -6.81 18.28 5.03
C ALA A 18 -5.71 19.20 4.48
N ALA A 19 -4.47 18.99 4.88
CA ALA A 19 -3.33 19.74 4.37
C ALA A 19 -3.11 19.55 2.86
N ALA A 20 -3.25 18.32 2.35
CA ALA A 20 -3.13 18.03 0.93
C ALA A 20 -4.20 18.76 0.09
N ILE A 21 -5.45 18.78 0.55
CA ILE A 21 -6.54 19.49 -0.12
C ILE A 21 -6.29 21.01 -0.06
N GLY A 22 -5.88 21.53 1.11
CA GLY A 22 -5.59 22.96 1.29
C GLY A 22 -4.43 23.47 0.43
N ASN A 23 -3.43 22.62 0.16
CA ASN A 23 -2.28 22.96 -0.68
C ASN A 23 -2.61 22.96 -2.19
N HIS A 24 -3.79 22.49 -2.59
CA HIS A 24 -4.16 22.43 -4.00
C HIS A 24 -4.60 23.82 -4.53
N PRO A 25 -4.12 24.28 -5.70
CA PRO A 25 -4.34 25.66 -6.20
C PRO A 25 -5.81 26.11 -6.32
N HIS A 26 -6.74 25.16 -6.50
CA HIS A 26 -8.17 25.43 -6.60
C HIS A 26 -8.86 25.67 -5.25
N PHE A 27 -8.19 25.40 -4.14
CA PHE A 27 -8.72 25.54 -2.79
C PHE A 27 -8.08 26.74 -2.09
N ILE A 28 -8.87 27.41 -1.25
CA ILE A 28 -8.45 28.51 -0.37
C ILE A 28 -8.14 27.95 1.01
N ARG A 29 -8.98 27.03 1.49
CA ARG A 29 -8.81 26.37 2.78
C ARG A 29 -9.42 24.98 2.72
N ALA A 30 -8.85 24.09 3.52
CA ALA A 30 -9.46 22.83 3.91
C ALA A 30 -9.20 22.65 5.40
N ALA A 31 -10.25 22.34 6.16
CA ALA A 31 -10.15 22.17 7.60
C ALA A 31 -10.94 20.95 8.04
N LEU A 32 -10.34 20.18 8.96
CA LEU A 32 -11.01 19.11 9.66
C LEU A 32 -11.98 19.73 10.68
N GLU A 33 -13.27 19.45 10.56
CA GLU A 33 -14.23 19.85 11.59
C GLU A 33 -14.13 18.86 12.75
N GLN A 34 -13.91 19.39 13.96
CA GLN A 34 -13.75 18.76 15.28
C GLN A 34 -13.70 17.22 15.37
N PRO A 35 -12.74 16.64 16.12
CA PRO A 35 -12.73 15.21 16.37
C PRO A 35 -13.96 14.82 17.21
N SER A 36 -14.92 14.10 16.62
CA SER A 36 -15.95 13.42 17.39
C SER A 36 -15.33 12.16 18.01
N PHE A 37 -15.14 12.18 19.33
CA PHE A 37 -14.62 11.06 20.10
C PHE A 37 -15.48 9.80 19.88
N GLY A 38 -14.99 8.85 19.08
CA GLY A 38 -15.60 7.54 18.89
C GLY A 38 -15.01 6.79 17.69
N PRO A 39 -14.85 5.46 17.76
CA PRO A 39 -14.11 4.66 16.78
C PRO A 39 -14.75 4.55 15.39
N LEU A 40 -15.89 5.22 15.15
CA LEU A 40 -16.65 5.15 13.89
C LEU A 40 -17.23 6.51 13.46
N ASN A 41 -16.84 7.62 14.10
CA ASN A 41 -17.32 8.93 13.66
C ASN A 41 -16.50 9.42 12.47
N LEU A 42 -17.16 9.46 11.32
CA LEU A 42 -16.65 9.92 10.04
C LEU A 42 -16.21 11.37 10.16
N ASN A 43 -14.90 11.60 10.20
CA ASN A 43 -14.37 12.96 10.19
C ASN A 43 -14.75 13.67 8.89
N THR A 44 -15.16 14.92 9.03
CA THR A 44 -15.61 15.74 7.90
C THR A 44 -14.57 16.82 7.63
N ILE A 45 -14.17 16.94 6.37
CA ILE A 45 -13.33 18.06 5.92
C ILE A 45 -14.22 19.06 5.18
N THR A 46 -14.18 20.31 5.63
CA THR A 46 -14.79 21.42 4.89
C THR A 46 -13.74 22.08 4.02
N ALA A 47 -13.97 22.09 2.72
CA ALA A 47 -13.07 22.64 1.71
C ALA A 47 -13.73 23.80 0.98
N LEU A 48 -13.08 24.96 0.97
CA LEU A 48 -13.54 26.16 0.26
C LEU A 48 -12.71 26.35 -1.00
N THR A 49 -13.35 26.45 -2.16
CA THR A 49 -12.68 26.71 -3.42
C THR A 49 -12.47 28.19 -3.68
N ARG A 50 -11.54 28.48 -4.59
CA ARG A 50 -11.28 29.83 -5.06
C ARG A 50 -12.43 30.46 -5.85
N THR A 51 -13.37 29.63 -6.32
CA THR A 51 -14.61 30.06 -6.97
C THR A 51 -15.74 30.37 -5.98
N GLY A 52 -15.50 30.21 -4.67
CA GLY A 52 -16.49 30.47 -3.61
C GLY A 52 -17.44 29.30 -3.33
N SER A 53 -17.13 28.10 -3.82
CA SER A 53 -17.91 26.90 -3.53
C SER A 53 -17.37 26.22 -2.27
N GLU A 54 -18.24 25.87 -1.34
CA GLU A 54 -17.88 25.12 -0.14
C GLU A 54 -18.35 23.66 -0.29
N TYR A 55 -17.44 22.73 0.01
CA TYR A 55 -17.68 21.30 -0.06
C TYR A 55 -17.49 20.69 1.32
N THR A 56 -18.42 19.81 1.69
CA THR A 56 -18.35 18.98 2.88
C THR A 56 -17.97 17.57 2.45
N LEU A 57 -16.78 17.12 2.85
CA LEU A 57 -16.22 15.83 2.47
C LEU A 57 -16.27 14.87 3.66
N THR A 58 -17.11 13.84 3.56
CA THR A 58 -17.17 12.76 4.55
C THR A 58 -16.07 11.74 4.25
N LEU A 59 -15.20 11.50 5.23
CA LEU A 59 -14.11 10.56 5.07
C LEU A 59 -14.45 9.23 5.75
N THR A 60 -14.35 8.14 4.99
CA THR A 60 -14.49 6.78 5.51
C THR A 60 -13.11 6.13 5.49
N ALA A 61 -12.56 5.85 6.67
CA ALA A 61 -11.42 4.94 6.76
C ALA A 61 -11.93 3.51 6.58
N GLY A 62 -11.75 2.95 5.39
CA GLY A 62 -11.75 1.51 5.25
C GLY A 62 -10.42 0.99 5.76
N TYR A 63 -10.41 0.24 6.86
CA TYR A 63 -9.26 -0.60 7.18
C TYR A 63 -9.17 -1.65 6.08
N ARG A 64 -8.38 -1.37 5.04
CA ARG A 64 -7.94 -2.41 4.12
C ARG A 64 -6.85 -3.13 4.90
N PRO A 65 -7.07 -4.35 5.42
CA PRO A 65 -5.95 -5.10 5.96
C PRO A 65 -4.87 -5.06 4.89
N ALA A 66 -3.68 -4.60 5.26
CA ALA A 66 -2.51 -4.86 4.44
C ALA A 66 -2.55 -6.37 4.22
N ASP A 67 -2.73 -6.78 2.97
CA ASP A 67 -2.70 -8.18 2.58
C ASP A 67 -1.23 -8.65 2.65
N ASP A 68 -0.57 -8.44 3.79
CA ASP A 68 0.78 -8.89 4.08
C ASP A 68 0.83 -10.41 3.95
N GLN A 69 -0.30 -11.09 4.20
CA GLN A 69 -0.44 -12.52 4.02
C GLN A 69 -0.48 -12.92 2.54
N GLY A 70 -1.18 -12.16 1.69
CA GLY A 70 -1.18 -12.38 0.24
C GLY A 70 0.18 -12.07 -0.39
N HIS A 71 0.82 -10.96 -0.02
CA HIS A 71 2.12 -10.56 -0.54
C HIS A 71 3.25 -11.49 -0.08
N SER A 72 3.26 -11.88 1.20
CA SER A 72 4.28 -12.81 1.73
C SER A 72 4.16 -14.20 1.11
N THR A 73 2.93 -14.66 0.84
CA THR A 73 2.71 -15.95 0.17
C THR A 73 3.25 -15.91 -1.27
N LEU A 74 2.98 -14.84 -2.00
CA LEU A 74 3.43 -14.70 -3.40
C LEU A 74 4.94 -14.53 -3.53
N ALA A 75 5.57 -13.79 -2.62
CA ALA A 75 7.03 -13.70 -2.56
C ALA A 75 7.68 -15.05 -2.25
N ALA A 76 7.11 -15.80 -1.30
CA ALA A 76 7.57 -17.14 -0.93
C ALA A 76 7.43 -18.15 -2.08
N ASP A 77 6.33 -18.10 -2.83
CA ASP A 77 6.12 -18.96 -4.00
C ASP A 77 7.16 -18.70 -5.10
N VAL A 78 7.51 -17.42 -5.33
CA VAL A 78 8.55 -17.03 -6.30
C VAL A 78 9.93 -17.51 -5.85
N ALA A 79 10.28 -17.33 -4.58
CA ALA A 79 11.54 -17.82 -4.01
C ALA A 79 11.62 -19.36 -4.08
N TYR A 80 10.54 -20.06 -3.73
CA TYR A 80 10.46 -21.51 -3.80
C TYR A 80 10.68 -22.04 -5.22
N ALA A 81 10.08 -21.40 -6.22
CA ALA A 81 10.28 -21.78 -7.63
C ALA A 81 11.73 -21.58 -8.08
N ALA A 82 12.36 -20.48 -7.67
CA ALA A 82 13.76 -20.17 -7.96
C ALA A 82 14.71 -21.17 -7.31
N ASP A 83 14.54 -21.46 -6.02
CA ASP A 83 15.37 -22.41 -5.29
C ASP A 83 15.26 -23.82 -5.87
N ARG A 84 14.04 -24.24 -6.25
CA ARG A 84 13.86 -25.54 -6.89
C ARG A 84 14.58 -25.63 -8.24
N LEU A 85 14.59 -24.54 -9.02
CA LEU A 85 15.34 -24.46 -10.28
C LEU A 85 16.85 -24.51 -10.06
N LEU A 86 17.36 -23.92 -8.97
CA LEU A 86 18.78 -24.00 -8.60
C LEU A 86 19.21 -25.41 -8.22
N VAL A 87 18.32 -26.20 -7.62
CA VAL A 87 18.59 -27.59 -7.22
C VAL A 87 18.48 -28.57 -8.38
N SER A 88 17.83 -28.21 -9.50
CA SER A 88 17.58 -29.10 -10.64
C SER A 88 18.72 -29.18 -11.67
N ALA A 89 19.96 -28.85 -11.30
CA ALA A 89 21.12 -28.74 -12.19
C ALA A 89 20.90 -27.78 -13.39
N PRO A 90 20.69 -26.48 -13.11
CA PRO A 90 20.32 -25.49 -14.13
C PRO A 90 21.46 -25.19 -15.11
N SER A 91 21.09 -24.90 -16.36
CA SER A 91 21.94 -24.16 -17.29
C SER A 91 22.26 -22.76 -16.76
N ASP A 92 23.26 -22.09 -17.33
CA ASP A 92 23.65 -20.74 -16.86
C ASP A 92 22.51 -19.71 -17.02
N ALA A 93 21.69 -19.85 -18.07
CA ALA A 93 20.51 -19.00 -18.27
C ALA A 93 19.43 -19.25 -17.21
N GLU A 94 19.19 -20.51 -16.84
CA GLU A 94 18.26 -20.88 -15.78
C GLU A 94 18.77 -20.43 -14.41
N ARG A 95 20.09 -20.53 -14.16
CA ARG A 95 20.71 -20.02 -12.94
C ARG A 95 20.54 -18.50 -12.81
N ALA A 96 20.84 -17.75 -13.87
CA ALA A 96 20.64 -16.30 -13.87
C ALA A 96 19.17 -15.91 -13.64
N THR A 97 18.23 -16.67 -14.22
CA THR A 97 16.81 -16.47 -14.01
C THR A 97 16.40 -16.74 -12.56
N ALA A 98 16.89 -17.83 -11.96
CA ALA A 98 16.61 -18.15 -10.56
C ALA A 98 17.18 -17.09 -9.59
N GLU A 99 18.41 -16.62 -9.81
CA GLU A 99 19.02 -15.57 -9.01
C GLU A 99 18.23 -14.26 -9.08
N LEU A 100 17.75 -13.89 -10.27
CA LEU A 100 16.88 -12.72 -10.45
C LEU A 100 15.56 -12.87 -9.68
N LEU A 101 14.91 -14.03 -9.76
CA LEU A 101 13.66 -14.29 -9.05
C LEU A 101 13.86 -14.27 -7.53
N ASN A 102 14.97 -14.80 -7.03
CA ASN A 102 15.31 -14.73 -5.61
C ASN A 102 15.58 -13.29 -5.14
N TYR A 103 16.25 -12.48 -5.96
CA TYR A 103 16.42 -11.05 -5.66
C TYR A 103 15.08 -10.32 -5.62
N VAL A 104 14.20 -10.57 -6.59
CA VAL A 104 12.86 -9.98 -6.66
C VAL A 104 12.01 -10.38 -5.45
N ALA A 105 12.04 -11.65 -5.04
CA ALA A 105 11.35 -12.14 -3.84
C ALA A 105 11.91 -11.50 -2.55
N ALA A 106 13.24 -11.40 -2.42
CA ALA A 106 13.89 -10.79 -1.25
C ALA A 106 13.62 -9.28 -1.13
N THR A 107 13.28 -8.62 -2.24
CA THR A 107 13.00 -7.18 -2.30
C THR A 107 11.55 -6.90 -2.69
N TRP A 108 10.66 -7.86 -2.48
CA TRP A 108 9.29 -7.87 -3.00
C TRP A 108 8.56 -6.54 -2.75
N ASP A 109 8.57 -6.05 -1.52
CA ASP A 109 7.87 -4.83 -1.10
C ASP A 109 8.37 -3.55 -1.78
N LYS A 110 9.58 -3.59 -2.35
CA LYS A 110 10.20 -2.46 -3.07
C LYS A 110 10.00 -2.53 -4.58
N GLN A 111 9.55 -3.66 -5.11
CA GLN A 111 9.31 -3.82 -6.54
C GLN A 111 8.00 -3.17 -6.98
N ASP A 112 7.98 -2.69 -8.21
CA ASP A 112 6.75 -2.20 -8.82
C ASP A 112 5.78 -3.36 -9.13
N LEU A 113 4.51 -3.02 -9.33
CA LEU A 113 3.47 -4.01 -9.61
C LEU A 113 3.77 -4.83 -10.90
N PRO A 114 4.20 -4.23 -12.02
CA PRO A 114 4.51 -4.99 -13.24
C PRO A 114 5.59 -6.06 -13.03
N LEU A 115 6.66 -5.75 -12.29
CA LEU A 115 7.73 -6.73 -12.05
C LEU A 115 7.27 -7.88 -11.15
N ARG A 116 6.42 -7.61 -10.15
CA ARG A 116 5.83 -8.63 -9.28
C ARG A 116 4.95 -9.60 -10.08
N GLU A 117 4.08 -9.09 -10.95
CA GLU A 117 3.22 -9.91 -11.80
C GLU A 117 4.03 -10.78 -12.76
N HIS A 118 5.09 -10.21 -13.35
CA HIS A 118 5.96 -10.95 -14.26
C HIS A 118 6.72 -12.07 -13.54
N ALA A 119 7.29 -11.79 -12.36
CA ALA A 119 7.98 -12.79 -11.55
C ALA A 119 7.05 -13.95 -11.17
N GLN A 120 5.80 -13.68 -10.82
CA GLN A 120 4.80 -14.73 -10.56
C GLN A 120 4.47 -15.55 -11.79
N ALA A 121 4.35 -14.92 -12.96
CA ALA A 121 4.07 -15.64 -14.21
C ALA A 121 5.21 -16.63 -14.51
N ILE A 122 6.46 -16.20 -14.37
CA ILE A 122 7.63 -17.07 -14.54
C ILE A 122 7.62 -18.19 -13.50
N ALA A 123 7.43 -17.87 -12.21
CA ALA A 123 7.40 -18.86 -11.14
C ALA A 123 6.35 -19.95 -11.39
N ARG A 124 5.15 -19.58 -11.84
CA ARG A 124 4.09 -20.53 -12.22
C ARG A 124 4.48 -21.45 -13.37
N THR A 125 5.22 -20.94 -14.35
CA THR A 125 5.75 -21.75 -15.46
C THR A 125 6.78 -22.76 -14.97
N LEU A 126 7.62 -22.37 -14.00
CA LEU A 126 8.67 -23.23 -13.44
C LEU A 126 8.12 -24.30 -12.49
N THR A 127 6.96 -24.09 -11.86
CA THR A 127 6.32 -25.01 -10.89
C THR A 127 5.32 -25.98 -11.49
N ARG A 128 5.14 -25.97 -12.80
CA ARG A 128 4.27 -26.91 -13.51
C ARG A 128 5.03 -28.19 -13.86
#